data_AF-A0A2V9BUT9-F1
#
_entry.id   AF-A0A2V9BUT9-F1
#
_cell.length_a   1.000
_cell.length_b   1.000
_cell.length_c   1.000
_cell.angle_alpha   90.00
_cell.angle_beta   90.00
_cell.angle_gamma   90.00
#
_symmetry.space_group_name_H-M   'P 1'
#
loop_
_entity.id
_entity.type
_entity.pdbx_description
1 polymer ?
#
loop_
_entity_poly.entity_id
_entity_poly.type
_entity_poly.pdbx_seq_one_letter_code
_entity_poly.pdbx_strand_id
1 'polypeptide(L)' 'NTMRLADTLIKANKRFEMMVFPGMRHSYMPINSYVIVARGDFFSKWLLGSSDTGADVLELQRAKQATPSKKFKE' A
#
# COMPACT_ATOMS: atom_id res chain seq x y z
N ASN A 1 -8.34 -5.03 18.31
CA ASN A 1 -9.15 -3.81 18.51
C ASN A 1 -9.72 -3.22 17.21
N THR A 2 -8.97 -3.17 16.11
CA THR A 2 -9.43 -2.59 14.82
C THR A 2 -10.80 -3.08 14.34
N MET A 3 -11.06 -4.40 14.38
CA MET A 3 -12.35 -4.95 13.94
C MET A 3 -13.54 -4.48 14.78
N ARG A 4 -13.34 -4.22 16.08
CA ARG A 4 -14.40 -3.67 16.94
C ARG A 4 -14.73 -2.23 16.55
N LEU A 5 -13.70 -1.43 16.22
CA LEU A 5 -13.92 -0.07 15.71
C LEU A 5 -14.64 -0.09 14.35
N ALA A 6 -14.26 -1.01 13.46
CA ALA A 6 -14.91 -1.17 12.16
C ALA A 6 -16.42 -1.47 12.33
N ASP A 7 -16.79 -2.40 13.21
CA ASP A 7 -18.19 -2.70 13.54
C ASP A 7 -18.95 -1.46 14.06
N THR A 8 -18.34 -0.68 14.96
CA THR A 8 -18.93 0.57 15.47
C THR A 8 -19.11 1.60 14.35
N LEU A 9 -18.15 1.74 13.43
CA LEU A 9 -18.26 2.66 12.30
C LEU A 9 -19.39 2.27 11.34
N ILE A 10 -19.58 0.97 11.09
CA ILE A 10 -20.69 0.45 10.29
C ILE A 10 -22.02 0.79 10.94
N LYS A 11 -22.17 0.48 12.24
CA LYS A 11 -23.39 0.78 13.02
C LYS A 11 -23.71 2.27 13.08
N ALA A 12 -22.69 3.12 13.08
CA ALA A 12 -22.81 4.58 13.05
C ALA A 12 -23.01 5.16 11.63
N ASN A 13 -23.17 4.32 10.60
CA ASN A 13 -23.29 4.70 9.20
C ASN A 13 -22.14 5.63 8.73
N LYS A 14 -20.91 5.29 9.12
CA LYS A 14 -19.70 6.03 8.72
C LYS A 14 -18.98 5.27 7.62
N ARG A 15 -18.61 5.99 6.56
CA ARG A 15 -17.81 5.45 5.45
C ARG A 15 -16.36 5.36 5.88
N PHE A 16 -15.72 4.23 5.61
CA PHE A 16 -14.28 4.03 5.82
C PHE A 16 -13.75 2.99 4.83
N GLU A 17 -12.43 3.00 4.63
CA GLU A 17 -11.71 1.94 3.94
C GLU A 17 -10.74 1.28 4.94
N MET A 18 -10.53 -0.03 4.79
CA MET A 18 -9.66 -0.81 5.66
C MET A 18 -8.88 -1.83 4.82
N MET A 19 -7.58 -1.94 5.11
CA MET A 19 -6.69 -2.91 4.48
C MET A 19 -6.27 -3.95 5.52
N VAL A 20 -6.35 -5.23 5.14
CA VAL A 20 -5.97 -6.35 6.01
C VAL A 20 -4.84 -7.13 5.33
N PHE A 21 -3.72 -7.29 6.05
CA PHE A 21 -2.58 -8.08 5.58
C PHE A 21 -2.56 -9.44 6.27
N PRO A 22 -2.99 -10.53 5.60
CA PRO A 22 -3.05 -11.85 6.22
C PRO A 22 -1.64 -12.37 6.53
N GLY A 23 -1.51 -13.13 7.62
CA GLY A 23 -0.23 -13.72 8.05
C GLY A 23 0.77 -12.75 8.67
N MET A 24 0.47 -11.44 8.70
CA MET A 24 1.34 -10.44 9.30
C MET A 24 1.06 -10.26 10.80
N ARG A 25 2.14 -10.20 11.60
CA ARG A 25 2.08 -9.69 12.99
C ARG A 25 2.00 -8.16 12.98
N HIS A 26 2.23 -7.52 14.13
CA HIS A 26 2.23 -6.06 14.25
C HIS A 26 3.18 -5.37 13.26
N SER A 27 4.35 -5.95 13.00
CA SER A 27 5.28 -5.43 11.99
C SER A 27 4.89 -5.87 10.59
N TYR A 28 4.84 -4.91 9.67
CA TYR A 28 4.65 -5.13 8.24
C TYR A 28 5.97 -5.19 7.45
N MET A 29 7.13 -5.32 8.13
CA MET A 29 8.44 -5.25 7.49
C MET A 29 8.64 -6.23 6.30
N PRO A 30 8.17 -7.50 6.37
CA PRO A 30 8.24 -8.43 5.24
C PRO A 30 7.50 -7.95 3.97
N ILE A 31 6.51 -7.07 4.11
CA ILE A 31 5.69 -6.54 3.01
C ILE A 31 5.80 -5.01 2.91
N ASN A 32 6.86 -4.40 3.44
CA ASN A 32 6.98 -2.95 3.55
C ASN A 32 6.84 -2.25 2.19
N SER A 33 7.47 -2.79 1.15
CA SER A 33 7.36 -2.28 -0.22
C SER A 33 5.91 -2.23 -0.70
N TYR A 34 5.14 -3.30 -0.47
CA TYR A 34 3.73 -3.36 -0.84
C TYR A 34 2.90 -2.32 -0.07
N VAL A 35 3.12 -2.20 1.25
CA VAL A 35 2.39 -1.24 2.11
C VAL A 35 2.65 0.21 1.69
N ILE A 36 3.88 0.53 1.29
CA ILE A 36 4.24 1.88 0.82
C ILE A 36 3.48 2.23 -0.46
N VAL A 37 3.44 1.31 -1.42
CA VAL A 37 2.72 1.53 -2.70
C VAL A 37 1.22 1.66 -2.46
N ALA A 38 0.62 0.72 -1.74
CA ALA A 38 -0.82 0.73 -1.46
C ALA A 38 -1.26 1.97 -0.66
N ARG A 39 -0.39 2.49 0.21
CA ARG A 39 -0.62 3.77 0.89
C ARG A 39 -0.54 4.96 -0.07
N GLY A 40 0.43 4.95 -0.98
CA GLY A 40 0.55 5.94 -2.04
C GLY A 40 -0.75 6.00 -2.86
N ASP A 41 -1.25 4.86 -3.31
CA ASP A 41 -2.47 4.76 -4.12
C ASP A 41 -3.70 5.30 -3.38
N PHE A 42 -3.82 5.01 -2.08
CA PHE A 42 -4.88 5.56 -1.24
C PHE A 42 -4.89 7.08 -1.24
N PHE A 43 -3.72 7.71 -1.06
CA PHE A 43 -3.63 9.18 -1.09
C PHE A 43 -3.82 9.74 -2.49
N SER A 44 -3.27 9.11 -3.52
CA SER A 44 -3.49 9.55 -4.90
C SER A 44 -5.00 9.59 -5.21
N LYS A 45 -5.73 8.52 -4.87
CA LYS A 45 -7.19 8.44 -5.07
C LYS A 45 -7.95 9.51 -4.30
N TRP A 46 -7.70 9.66 -3.00
CA TRP A 46 -8.55 10.46 -2.11
C TRP A 46 -8.08 11.90 -1.88
N LEU A 47 -6.79 12.17 -2.01
CA LEU A 47 -6.19 13.51 -1.85
C LEU A 47 -5.96 14.19 -3.20
N LEU A 48 -5.48 13.47 -4.21
CA LEU A 48 -5.21 14.03 -5.55
C LEU A 48 -6.35 13.83 -6.53
N GLY A 49 -7.32 12.95 -6.22
CA GLY A 49 -8.43 12.63 -7.11
C GLY A 49 -8.02 11.82 -8.35
N SER A 50 -6.82 11.24 -8.36
CA SER A 50 -6.28 10.45 -9.46
C SER A 50 -5.54 9.24 -8.93
N SER A 51 -5.78 8.06 -9.50
CA SER A 51 -5.09 6.84 -9.08
C SER A 51 -4.73 6.02 -10.30
N ASP A 52 -3.51 5.50 -10.32
CA ASP A 52 -3.16 4.44 -11.25
C ASP A 52 -3.91 3.16 -10.84
N THR A 53 -4.49 2.46 -11.82
CA THR A 53 -5.26 1.23 -11.61
C THR A 53 -4.62 0.02 -12.29
N GLY A 54 -3.47 0.23 -12.94
CA GLY A 54 -2.68 -0.85 -13.52
C GLY A 54 -2.14 -1.81 -12.44
N ALA A 55 -1.94 -3.06 -12.83
CA ALA A 55 -1.22 -4.03 -12.00
C ALA A 55 0.26 -3.63 -11.81
N ASP A 56 0.81 -2.94 -12.82
CA ASP A 56 2.18 -2.48 -12.86
C ASP A 56 2.25 -0.97 -12.61
N VAL A 57 2.99 -0.59 -11.56
CA VAL A 57 3.35 0.82 -11.33
C VAL A 57 4.56 1.14 -12.19
N LEU A 58 4.31 1.68 -13.38
CA LEU A 58 5.35 1.97 -14.39
C LEU A 58 6.49 2.83 -13.84
N GLU A 59 6.18 3.72 -12.91
CA GLU A 59 7.12 4.70 -12.38
C GLU A 59 8.14 4.03 -11.47
N LEU A 60 7.70 3.04 -10.70
CA LEU A 60 8.56 2.19 -9.88
C LEU A 60 9.39 1.25 -10.76
N GLN A 61 8.84 0.76 -11.86
CA GLN A 61 9.59 -0.06 -12.83
C GLN A 61 10.70 0.76 -13.49
N ARG A 62 10.40 1.97 -13.97
CA ARG A 62 11.38 2.91 -14.53
C ARG A 62 12.47 3.26 -13.53
N ALA A 63 12.10 3.56 -12.28
CA ALA A 63 13.06 3.85 -11.21
C ALA A 63 14.00 2.67 -10.92
N LYS A 64 13.49 1.44 -10.91
CA LYS A 64 14.31 0.23 -10.77
C LYS A 64 15.30 0.07 -11.93
N GLN A 65 14.87 0.32 -13.17
CA GLN A 65 15.72 0.23 -14.36
C GLN A 65 16.82 1.30 -14.38
N ALA A 66 16.54 2.51 -13.88
CA ALA A 66 17.51 3.60 -13.81
C ALA A 66 18.57 3.42 -12.70
N THR A 67 18.36 2.50 -11.76
CA THR A 67 19.32 2.25 -10.68
C THR A 67 20.41 1.28 -11.18
N PRO A 68 21.70 1.66 -11.20
CA PRO A 68 22.76 0.78 -11.68
C PRO A 68 22.82 -0.49 -10.82
N SER A 69 22.75 -1.66 -11.46
CA SER A 69 22.88 -2.95 -10.78
C SER A 69 24.22 -2.99 -10.04
N LYS A 70 24.21 -3.22 -8.71
CA LYS A 70 25.43 -3.56 -7.98
C LYS A 70 26.01 -4.83 -8.60
N LYS A 71 27.11 -4.70 -9.35
CA LYS A 71 27.89 -5.87 -9.79
C LYS A 71 28.34 -6.61 -8.53
N PHE A 72 27.92 -7.87 -8.39
CA PHE A 72 28.53 -8.75 -7.41
C PHE A 72 30.00 -8.94 -7.83
N LYS A 73 30.92 -8.65 -6.91
CA LYS A 73 32.33 -9.02 -7.08
C LYS A 73 32.41 -10.53 -6.89
N GLU A 74 32.96 -11.21 -7.88
CA GLU A 74 33.44 -12.61 -7.78
C GLU A 74 34.48 -12.75 -6.66
#